data_AF-A0A0A1V1S9-F1
#
_entry.id   AF-A0A0A1V1S9-F1
#
_cell.length_a   1.000
_cell.length_b   1.000
_cell.length_c   1.000
_cell.angle_alpha   90.00
_cell.angle_beta   90.00
_cell.angle_gamma   90.00
#
_symmetry.space_group_name_H-M   'P 1'
#
loop_
_entity.id
_entity.type
_entity.pdbx_description
1 polymer ?
#
loop_
_entity_poly.entity_id
_entity_poly.type
_entity_poly.pdbx_seq_one_letter_code
_entity_poly.pdbx_strand_id
1 'polypeptide(L)'
;MAEQEEHHSAAVKDVCDTVLHNLADQHDWTCLELRDGPELPRSLIRGLPPKRLYLHPDDQIAALAHEEATGEKLFQNPEYELVLPVHITETWSLSRFAAVFNSVSNNGTRPKRILLATLHNDSTVVYYLMHEGMVKPRQN
;
A
#
# COMPACT_ATOMS: atom_id res chain seq x y z
N MET A 1 12.86 -29.39 -5.32
CA MET A 1 12.91 -27.96 -5.71
C MET A 1 11.57 -27.50 -6.25
N ALA A 2 10.94 -28.19 -7.22
CA ALA A 2 9.61 -27.84 -7.73
C ALA A 2 8.49 -27.78 -6.66
N GLU A 3 8.42 -28.77 -5.75
CA GLU A 3 7.39 -28.78 -4.68
C GLU A 3 7.53 -27.60 -3.70
N GLN A 4 8.74 -27.08 -3.49
CA GLN A 4 8.97 -25.94 -2.59
C GLN A 4 8.56 -24.61 -3.22
N GLU A 5 8.73 -24.45 -4.54
CA GLU A 5 8.23 -23.28 -5.28
C GLU A 5 6.70 -23.28 -5.35
N GLU A 6 6.08 -24.44 -5.51
CA GLU A 6 4.62 -24.60 -5.56
C GLU A 6 3.97 -24.29 -4.21
N HIS A 7 4.53 -24.82 -3.10
CA HIS A 7 4.10 -24.47 -1.74
C HIS A 7 4.33 -23.00 -1.39
N HIS A 8 5.43 -22.40 -1.85
CA HIS A 8 5.67 -20.96 -1.64
C HIS A 8 4.66 -20.11 -2.40
N SER A 9 4.33 -20.48 -3.64
CA SER A 9 3.32 -19.78 -4.44
C SER A 9 1.92 -19.87 -3.82
N ALA A 10 1.53 -21.03 -3.31
CA ALA A 10 0.26 -21.20 -2.61
C ALA A 10 0.17 -20.36 -1.33
N ALA A 11 1.21 -20.39 -0.48
CA ALA A 11 1.24 -19.61 0.76
C ALA A 11 1.16 -18.09 0.50
N VAL A 12 1.83 -17.61 -0.55
CA VAL A 12 1.76 -16.21 -0.96
C VAL A 12 0.35 -15.82 -1.41
N LYS A 13 -0.33 -16.71 -2.13
CA LYS A 13 -1.71 -16.52 -2.55
C LYS A 13 -2.65 -16.43 -1.35
N ASP A 14 -2.50 -17.33 -0.38
CA ASP A 14 -3.35 -17.33 0.83
C ASP A 14 -3.21 -16.02 1.64
N VAL A 15 -1.98 -15.48 1.73
CA VAL A 15 -1.73 -14.18 2.36
C VAL A 15 -2.41 -13.05 1.58
N CYS A 16 -2.32 -13.07 0.24
CA CYS A 16 -2.97 -12.07 -0.60
C CYS A 16 -4.49 -12.13 -0.47
N ASP A 17 -5.08 -13.32 -0.54
CA ASP A 17 -6.52 -13.51 -0.40
C ASP A 17 -6.99 -13.04 0.99
N THR A 18 -6.27 -13.38 2.06
CA THR A 18 -6.61 -12.94 3.43
C THR A 18 -6.60 -11.42 3.57
N VAL A 19 -5.56 -10.75 3.05
CA VAL A 19 -5.47 -9.29 3.06
C VAL A 19 -6.56 -8.67 2.18
N LEU A 20 -6.87 -9.26 1.02
CA LEU A 20 -7.92 -8.78 0.13
C LEU A 20 -9.29 -8.78 0.81
N HIS A 21 -9.66 -9.87 1.48
CA HIS A 21 -10.91 -9.96 2.24
C HIS A 21 -10.90 -8.99 3.43
N ASN A 22 -9.78 -8.82 4.13
CA ASN A 22 -9.68 -7.85 5.21
C ASN A 22 -9.91 -6.41 4.72
N LEU A 23 -9.33 -6.03 3.58
CA LEU A 23 -9.56 -4.73 2.95
C LEU A 23 -11.04 -4.53 2.57
N ALA A 24 -11.67 -5.55 1.97
CA ALA A 24 -13.06 -5.49 1.53
C ALA A 24 -14.04 -5.43 2.72
N ASP A 25 -13.94 -6.40 3.62
CA ASP A 25 -14.98 -6.70 4.61
C ASP A 25 -14.82 -5.91 5.93
N GLN A 26 -13.60 -5.47 6.27
CA GLN A 26 -13.30 -4.77 7.53
C GLN A 26 -12.93 -3.30 7.35
N HIS A 27 -12.51 -2.92 6.14
CA HIS A 27 -12.06 -1.55 5.85
C HIS A 27 -12.87 -0.86 4.75
N ASP A 28 -13.92 -1.51 4.23
CA ASP A 28 -14.83 -0.98 3.20
C ASP A 28 -14.10 -0.52 1.91
N TRP A 29 -12.99 -1.17 1.55
CA TRP A 29 -12.31 -0.86 0.30
C TRP A 29 -13.13 -1.36 -0.89
N THR A 30 -13.09 -0.58 -1.96
CA THR A 30 -13.81 -0.87 -3.21
C THR A 30 -12.82 -1.01 -4.37
N CYS A 31 -13.30 -1.51 -5.51
CA CYS A 31 -12.48 -1.67 -6.72
C CYS A 31 -11.18 -2.46 -6.48
N LEU A 32 -11.25 -3.50 -5.65
CA LEU A 32 -10.13 -4.37 -5.32
C LEU A 32 -9.77 -5.26 -6.53
N GLU A 33 -8.51 -5.22 -6.93
CA GLU A 33 -7.95 -5.94 -8.07
C GLU A 33 -6.63 -6.58 -7.65
N LEU A 34 -6.53 -7.90 -7.76
CA LEU A 34 -5.28 -8.62 -7.56
C LEU A 34 -4.41 -8.50 -8.81
N ARG A 35 -3.20 -7.97 -8.65
CA ARG A 35 -2.19 -7.83 -9.69
C ARG A 35 -1.13 -8.89 -9.49
N ASP A 36 -1.25 -9.94 -10.28
CA ASP A 36 -0.30 -11.04 -10.37
C ASP A 36 0.26 -11.13 -11.79
N GLY A 37 1.50 -11.58 -11.91
CA GLY A 37 2.11 -11.84 -13.20
C GLY A 37 3.60 -12.10 -13.11
N PRO A 38 4.21 -12.70 -14.15
CA PRO A 38 5.64 -13.02 -14.18
C PRO A 38 6.52 -11.76 -14.17
N GLU A 39 5.96 -10.61 -14.54
CA GLU A 39 6.68 -9.32 -14.55
C GLU A 39 6.69 -8.62 -13.19
N LEU A 40 5.91 -9.13 -12.23
CA LEU A 40 5.85 -8.60 -10.87
C LEU A 40 6.71 -9.45 -9.94
N PRO A 41 7.59 -8.84 -9.11
CA PRO A 41 8.40 -9.58 -8.14
C PRO A 41 7.55 -10.16 -6.99
N ARG A 42 6.31 -9.68 -6.83
CA ARG A 42 5.33 -10.12 -5.84
C ARG A 42 3.93 -9.68 -6.26
N SER A 43 2.94 -10.50 -5.91
CA SER A 43 1.51 -10.16 -5.96
C SER A 43 1.20 -8.87 -5.20
N LEU A 44 0.45 -7.97 -5.84
CA LEU A 44 0.01 -6.70 -5.26
C LEU A 44 -1.52 -6.60 -5.34
N ILE A 45 -2.13 -5.91 -4.39
CA ILE A 45 -3.56 -5.61 -4.44
C ILE A 45 -3.70 -4.13 -4.76
N ARG A 46 -4.47 -3.80 -5.81
CA ARG A 46 -4.88 -2.43 -6.09
C ARG A 46 -6.29 -2.23 -5.56
N GLY A 47 -6.58 -1.11 -4.90
CA GLY A 47 -7.92 -0.83 -4.42
C GLY A 47 -8.16 0.63 -4.11
N LEU A 48 -9.42 0.97 -3.81
CA LEU A 48 -9.86 2.31 -3.46
C LEU A 48 -10.37 2.32 -2.01
N PRO A 49 -9.66 2.98 -1.08
CA PRO A 49 -10.10 3.11 0.31
C PRO A 49 -11.33 4.02 0.41
N PRO A 50 -12.15 3.90 1.48
CA PRO A 50 -13.34 4.76 1.67
C PRO A 50 -12.97 6.23 1.93
N LYS A 51 -11.75 6.49 2.38
CA LYS A 51 -11.19 7.82 2.66
C LYS A 51 -9.73 7.86 2.22
N ARG A 52 -9.21 9.05 1.93
CA ARG A 52 -7.79 9.23 1.62
C ARG A 52 -6.92 8.83 2.82
N LEU A 53 -6.02 7.86 2.64
CA LEU A 53 -5.21 7.31 3.75
C LEU A 53 -4.07 8.22 4.18
N TYR A 54 -3.52 9.00 3.26
CA TYR A 54 -2.40 9.89 3.53
C TYR A 54 -2.51 11.19 2.74
N LEU A 55 -2.40 12.30 3.46
CA LEU A 55 -2.23 13.64 2.90
C LEU A 55 -0.82 14.13 3.27
N HIS A 56 -0.04 14.50 2.25
CA HIS A 56 1.29 15.05 2.48
C HIS A 56 1.21 16.33 3.33
N PRO A 57 2.13 16.59 4.27
CA PRO A 57 2.08 17.77 5.13
C PRO A 57 1.97 19.09 4.35
N ASP A 58 2.69 19.22 3.24
CA ASP A 58 2.61 20.44 2.42
C ASP A 58 1.22 20.60 1.77
N ASP A 59 0.54 19.48 1.43
CA ASP A 59 -0.85 19.51 0.96
C ASP A 59 -1.82 19.85 2.10
N GLN A 60 -1.52 19.46 3.34
CA GLN A 60 -2.31 19.85 4.53
C GLN A 60 -2.25 21.36 4.75
N ILE A 61 -1.05 21.95 4.63
CA ILE A 61 -0.86 23.41 4.75
C ILE A 61 -1.64 24.12 3.65
N ALA A 62 -1.56 23.64 2.41
CA ALA A 62 -2.32 24.21 1.29
C ALA A 62 -3.84 24.08 1.49
N ALA A 63 -4.30 22.94 2.03
CA ALA A 63 -5.71 22.73 2.33
C ALA A 63 -6.22 23.68 3.43
N LEU A 64 -5.43 23.89 4.49
CA LEU A 64 -5.73 24.84 5.56
C LEU A 64 -5.76 26.28 5.06
N ALA A 65 -4.77 26.68 4.26
CA ALA A 65 -4.71 28.02 3.67
C ALA A 65 -5.90 28.29 2.73
N HIS A 66 -6.40 27.27 2.03
CA HIS A 66 -7.61 27.37 1.23
C HIS A 66 -8.85 27.54 2.12
N GLU A 67 -9.01 26.71 3.16
CA GLU A 67 -10.15 26.81 4.10
C GLU A 67 -10.19 28.17 4.80
N GLU A 68 -9.04 28.74 5.17
CA GLU A 68 -8.96 30.10 5.72
C GLU A 68 -9.38 31.18 4.71
N ALA A 69 -9.11 30.97 3.41
CA ALA A 69 -9.41 31.95 2.37
C ALA A 69 -10.84 31.87 1.83
N THR A 70 -11.40 30.67 1.68
CA THR A 70 -12.74 30.44 1.07
C THR A 70 -13.81 30.06 2.09
N GLY A 71 -13.42 29.65 3.31
CA GLY A 71 -14.33 29.10 4.32
C GLY A 71 -14.79 27.67 4.02
N GLU A 72 -14.31 27.05 2.94
CA GLU A 72 -14.69 25.70 2.52
C GLU A 72 -13.54 24.71 2.70
N LYS A 73 -13.86 23.53 3.23
CA LYS A 73 -12.89 22.43 3.36
C LYS A 73 -12.57 21.85 1.99
N LEU A 74 -11.27 21.79 1.69
CA LEU A 74 -10.78 21.12 0.49
C LEU A 74 -11.09 19.62 0.56
N PHE A 75 -11.98 19.14 -0.31
CA PHE A 75 -12.42 17.75 -0.31
C PHE A 75 -11.28 16.83 -0.74
N GLN A 76 -10.94 15.88 0.14
CA GLN A 76 -9.85 14.93 -0.10
C GLN A 76 -10.41 13.67 -0.75
N ASN A 77 -10.44 13.66 -2.09
CA ASN A 77 -10.91 12.51 -2.85
C ASN A 77 -10.06 11.25 -2.51
N PRO A 78 -10.70 10.07 -2.34
CA PRO A 78 -9.99 8.81 -2.27
C PRO A 78 -9.11 8.59 -3.52
N GLU A 79 -7.94 8.00 -3.31
CA GLU A 79 -6.98 7.68 -4.38
C GLU A 79 -6.78 6.17 -4.41
N TYR A 80 -6.53 5.62 -5.60
CA TYR A 80 -6.17 4.21 -5.71
C TYR A 80 -4.83 3.96 -5.03
N GLU A 81 -4.81 2.97 -4.16
CA GLU A 81 -3.62 2.55 -3.44
C GLU A 81 -3.17 1.18 -3.93
N LEU A 82 -1.85 0.96 -3.85
CA LEU A 82 -1.24 -0.34 -4.04
C LEU A 82 -0.84 -0.90 -2.69
N VAL A 83 -1.34 -2.08 -2.40
CA VAL A 83 -1.10 -2.82 -1.16
C VAL A 83 -0.18 -3.99 -1.47
N LEU A 84 0.85 -4.17 -0.64
CA LEU A 84 1.79 -5.28 -0.67
C LEU A 84 1.48 -6.23 0.49
N PRO A 85 0.88 -7.40 0.24
CA PRO A 85 0.60 -8.40 1.26
C PRO A 85 1.86 -9.19 1.63
N VAL A 86 2.19 -9.21 2.92
CA VAL A 86 3.31 -9.98 3.47
C VAL A 86 2.89 -10.70 4.73
N HIS A 87 3.45 -11.89 4.95
CA HIS A 87 3.34 -12.57 6.24
C HIS A 87 4.45 -12.12 7.18
N ILE A 88 4.16 -12.04 8.49
CA ILE A 88 5.11 -11.55 9.51
C ILE A 88 6.42 -12.35 9.59
N THR A 89 6.40 -13.62 9.21
CA THR A 89 7.59 -14.48 9.21
C THR A 89 8.43 -14.38 7.93
N GLU A 90 7.97 -13.64 6.91
CA GLU A 90 8.73 -13.44 5.69
C GLU A 90 9.94 -12.53 5.93
N THR A 91 11.10 -12.95 5.41
CA THR A 91 12.32 -12.13 5.43
C THR A 91 12.40 -11.28 4.18
N TRP A 92 12.35 -9.95 4.35
CA TRP A 92 12.44 -8.99 3.26
C TRP A 92 13.80 -8.30 3.22
N SER A 93 14.44 -8.33 2.05
CA SER A 93 15.62 -7.51 1.76
C SER A 93 15.21 -6.16 1.19
N LEU A 94 16.09 -5.16 1.34
CA LEU A 94 15.90 -3.86 0.70
C LEU A 94 15.81 -3.98 -0.83
N SER A 95 16.58 -4.90 -1.43
CA SER A 95 16.53 -5.16 -2.88
C SER A 95 15.16 -5.69 -3.33
N ARG A 96 14.50 -6.52 -2.51
CA ARG A 96 13.17 -7.04 -2.82
C ARG A 96 12.11 -5.93 -2.76
N PHE A 97 12.18 -5.05 -1.75
CA PHE A 97 11.33 -3.86 -1.70
C PHE A 97 11.58 -2.94 -2.91
N ALA A 98 12.84 -2.67 -3.24
CA ALA A 98 13.19 -1.85 -4.40
C ALA A 98 12.63 -2.44 -5.70
N ALA A 99 12.69 -3.76 -5.88
CA ALA A 99 12.08 -4.43 -7.03
C ALA A 99 10.56 -4.19 -7.10
N VAL A 100 9.86 -4.27 -5.97
CA VAL A 100 8.41 -3.96 -5.92
C VAL A 100 8.17 -2.50 -6.32
N PHE A 101 8.89 -1.54 -5.74
CA PHE A 101 8.74 -0.12 -6.12
C PHE A 101 9.05 0.14 -7.60
N ASN A 102 10.01 -0.57 -8.18
CA ASN A 102 10.33 -0.49 -9.61
C ASN A 102 9.18 -0.99 -10.49
N SER A 103 8.40 -1.96 -10.03
CA SER A 103 7.21 -2.47 -10.75
C SER A 103 6.01 -1.50 -10.72
N VAL A 104 6.04 -0.51 -9.84
CA VAL A 104 4.97 0.49 -9.70
C VAL A 104 5.24 1.70 -10.60
N SER A 105 4.22 2.12 -11.35
CA SER A 105 4.25 3.28 -12.23
C SER A 105 4.47 4.59 -11.45
N ASN A 106 5.38 5.46 -11.91
CA ASN A 106 5.54 6.81 -11.36
C ASN A 106 4.76 7.82 -12.20
N ASN A 107 3.78 8.50 -11.60
CA ASN A 107 3.04 9.59 -12.27
C ASN A 107 3.69 10.97 -12.07
N GLY A 108 4.93 11.03 -11.58
CA GLY A 108 5.81 12.22 -11.65
C GLY A 108 5.51 13.35 -10.66
N THR A 109 4.34 13.36 -10.01
CA THR A 109 3.95 14.44 -9.10
C THR A 109 4.15 14.12 -7.62
N ARG A 110 4.35 12.85 -7.25
CA ARG A 110 4.50 12.38 -5.85
C ARG A 110 5.55 11.26 -5.75
N PRO A 111 6.26 11.13 -4.62
CA PRO A 111 7.09 9.95 -4.37
C PRO A 111 6.22 8.70 -4.41
N LYS A 112 6.73 7.60 -5.01
CA LYS A 112 5.96 6.35 -5.06
C LYS A 112 5.68 5.89 -3.65
N ARG A 113 4.46 5.42 -3.40
CA ARG A 113 4.07 4.82 -2.12
C ARG A 113 3.41 3.49 -2.32
N ILE A 114 3.57 2.62 -1.32
CA ILE A 114 2.92 1.32 -1.22
C ILE A 114 2.43 1.18 0.22
N LEU A 115 1.23 0.60 0.39
CA LEU A 115 0.72 0.19 1.68
C LEU A 115 1.18 -1.24 1.97
N LEU A 116 2.11 -1.43 2.90
CA LEU A 116 2.52 -2.76 3.35
C LEU A 116 1.46 -3.32 4.29
N ALA A 117 0.82 -4.43 3.92
CA ALA A 117 -0.13 -5.15 4.76
C ALA A 117 0.53 -6.40 5.33
N THR A 118 0.86 -6.35 6.62
CA THR A 118 1.52 -7.44 7.33
C THR A 118 0.48 -8.30 8.05
N LEU A 119 0.33 -9.55 7.60
CA LEU A 119 -0.50 -10.57 8.23
C LEU A 119 0.28 -11.28 9.35
N HIS A 120 -0.31 -11.31 10.54
CA HIS A 120 0.17 -12.06 11.69
C HIS A 120 -0.51 -13.43 11.82
N ASN A 121 0.12 -14.34 12.57
CA ASN A 121 -0.40 -15.69 12.84
C ASN A 121 -1.73 -15.70 13.63
N ASP A 122 -2.08 -14.60 14.30
CA ASP A 122 -3.35 -14.43 15.01
C ASP A 122 -4.45 -13.82 14.13
N SER A 123 -4.23 -13.78 12.80
CA SER A 123 -5.10 -13.15 11.80
C SER A 123 -5.22 -11.62 11.90
N THR A 124 -4.36 -10.97 12.69
CA THR A 124 -4.25 -9.51 12.68
C THR A 124 -3.56 -9.04 11.40
N VAL A 125 -4.13 -8.03 10.74
CA VAL A 125 -3.50 -7.35 9.61
C VAL A 125 -3.10 -5.94 10.03
N VAL A 126 -1.82 -5.62 9.88
CA VAL A 126 -1.26 -4.30 10.19
C VAL A 126 -0.84 -3.60 8.91
N TYR A 127 -1.25 -2.34 8.75
CA TYR A 127 -0.98 -1.55 7.56
C TYR A 127 0.08 -0.47 7.82
N TYR A 128 1.14 -0.45 7.02
CA TYR A 128 2.19 0.57 7.05
C TYR A 128 2.30 1.29 5.72
N LEU A 129 2.37 2.61 5.74
CA LEU A 129 2.68 3.42 4.55
C LEU A 129 4.19 3.44 4.31
N MET A 130 4.64 2.89 3.18
CA MET A 130 6.03 2.93 2.74
C MET A 130 6.19 3.86 1.54
N HIS A 131 7.20 4.74 1.57
CA HIS A 131 7.51 5.68 0.49
C HIS A 131 8.86 5.37 -0.13
N GLU A 132 8.97 5.54 -1.44
CA GLU A 132 10.23 5.52 -2.18
C GLU A 132 10.95 6.85 -1.99
N GLY A 133 12.00 6.84 -1.15
CA GLY A 133 12.88 8.00 -0.96
C GLY A 133 13.06 8.40 0.51
N MET A 134 14.03 9.27 0.74
CA MET A 134 14.37 9.77 2.06
C MET A 134 13.51 11.01 2.37
N VAL A 135 12.48 10.87 3.22
CA VAL A 135 11.79 12.02 3.80
C VAL A 135 12.74 12.63 4.84
N LYS A 136 13.12 13.90 4.68
CA LYS A 136 13.93 14.58 5.70
C LYS A 136 13.18 14.57 7.03
N PRO A 137 13.75 14.03 8.12
CA PRO A 137 13.12 14.14 9.43
C PRO A 137 13.04 15.63 9.79
N ARG A 138 11.83 16.19 9.89
CA ARG A 138 11.66 17.52 10.47
C ARG A 138 11.78 17.38 11.97
N GLN A 139 12.80 18.00 12.56
CA GLN A 139 12.83 18.25 14.00
C GLN A 139 11.72 19.25 14.29
N ASN A 140 10.80 18.86 15.17
CA ASN A 140 9.82 19.76 15.78
C ASN A 140 10.51 20.70 16.76
#